data_AF-A0A3C1TLN6-F1
#
_entry.id   AF-A0A3C1TLN6-F1
#
_cell.length_a   1.000
_cell.length_b   1.000
_cell.length_c   1.000
_cell.angle_alpha   90.00
_cell.angle_beta   90.00
_cell.angle_gamma   90.00
#
_symmetry.space_group_name_H-M   'P 1'
#
loop_
_entity.id
_entity.type
_entity.pdbx_description
1 polymer ?
#
loop_
_entity_poly.entity_id
_entity_poly.type
_entity_poly.pdbx_seq_one_letter_code
_entity_poly.pdbx_strand_id
1 'polypeptide(L)'
;MKLVCQFCGDKNIIKWGKSRRKCKVCNKTFRVKKSGRKKSKLSEMYILDRSTFRRISKKTKYSHVGIIKNTIKEMANIPKLIEITKKFSFS
;
A
#
# COMPACT_ATOMS: atom_id res chain seq x y z
N MET A 1 -21.24 -3.87 -6.19
CA MET A 1 -22.05 -2.64 -6.09
C MET A 1 -22.68 -2.35 -7.45
N LYS A 2 -24.00 -2.21 -7.54
CA LYS A 2 -24.68 -1.78 -8.76
C LYS A 2 -24.40 -0.29 -8.98
N LEU A 3 -23.99 0.10 -10.19
CA LEU A 3 -23.71 1.48 -10.53
C LEU A 3 -25.04 2.25 -10.64
N VAL A 4 -25.20 3.33 -9.87
CA VAL A 4 -26.37 4.23 -9.91
C VAL A 4 -25.95 5.63 -10.32
N CYS A 5 -26.85 6.38 -10.94
CA CYS A 5 -26.61 7.77 -11.31
C CYS A 5 -26.48 8.61 -10.04
N GLN A 6 -25.40 9.38 -9.92
CA GLN A 6 -25.16 10.23 -8.75
C GLN A 6 -26.16 11.41 -8.65
N PHE A 7 -26.86 11.75 -9.74
CA PHE A 7 -27.76 12.90 -9.78
C PHE A 7 -29.24 12.54 -9.55
N CYS A 8 -29.70 11.42 -10.11
CA CYS A 8 -31.11 11.03 -10.05
C CYS A 8 -31.34 9.63 -9.46
N GLY A 9 -30.29 8.90 -9.06
CA GLY A 9 -30.41 7.56 -8.49
C GLY A 9 -30.76 6.44 -9.47
N ASP A 10 -31.09 6.77 -10.73
CA ASP A 10 -31.47 5.79 -11.74
C ASP A 10 -30.31 4.84 -12.12
N LYS A 11 -30.65 3.60 -12.51
CA LYS A 11 -29.70 2.55 -12.91
C LYS A 11 -29.42 2.53 -14.41
N ASN A 12 -30.21 3.24 -15.22
CA ASN A 12 -30.06 3.34 -16.67
C ASN A 12 -28.88 4.22 -17.07
N ILE A 13 -27.69 3.62 -17.09
CA ILE A 13 -26.42 4.30 -17.27
C ILE A 13 -25.61 3.64 -18.38
N ILE A 14 -25.14 4.43 -19.35
CA ILE A 14 -24.28 3.98 -20.45
C ILE A 14 -22.83 4.39 -20.26
N LYS A 15 -21.91 3.65 -20.90
CA LYS A 15 -20.49 3.98 -20.94
C LYS A 15 -20.28 5.21 -21.84
N TRP A 16 -19.60 6.24 -21.32
CA TRP A 16 -19.32 7.48 -22.04
C TRP A 16 -17.84 7.81 -21.92
N GLY A 17 -16.98 6.95 -22.48
CA GLY A 17 -15.51 7.04 -22.39
C GLY A 17 -14.88 6.11 -21.35
N LYS A 18 -13.59 6.32 -21.03
CA LYS A 18 -12.80 5.40 -20.17
C LYS A 18 -13.34 5.31 -18.73
N SER A 19 -13.48 6.44 -18.05
CA SER A 19 -13.92 6.50 -16.63
C SER A 19 -15.24 7.26 -16.42
N ARG A 20 -15.89 7.66 -17.51
CA ARG A 20 -17.11 8.48 -17.48
C ARG A 20 -18.32 7.64 -17.91
N ARG A 21 -19.47 8.01 -17.35
CA ARG A 21 -20.77 7.36 -17.54
C ARG A 21 -21.83 8.42 -17.79
N LYS A 22 -22.82 8.12 -18.61
CA LYS A 22 -23.95 9.00 -18.92
C LYS A 22 -25.24 8.34 -18.47
N CYS A 23 -26.10 9.04 -17.74
CA CYS A 23 -27.44 8.57 -17.41
C CYS A 23 -28.37 8.78 -18.61
N LYS A 24 -29.22 7.80 -18.96
CA LYS A 24 -30.21 7.95 -20.03
C LYS A 24 -31.42 8.80 -19.62
N VAL A 25 -31.71 8.89 -18.32
CA VAL A 25 -32.88 9.61 -17.79
C VAL A 25 -32.60 11.10 -17.66
N CYS A 26 -31.58 11.48 -16.88
CA CYS A 26 -31.24 12.89 -16.68
C CYS A 26 -30.22 13.44 -17.70
N ASN A 27 -29.72 12.61 -18.63
CA ASN A 27 -28.69 12.95 -19.61
C ASN A 27 -27.34 13.49 -19.06
N LYS A 28 -27.18 13.58 -17.74
CA LYS A 28 -25.95 14.04 -17.09
C LYS A 28 -24.85 13.00 -17.20
N THR A 29 -23.62 13.49 -17.33
CA THR A 29 -22.40 12.67 -17.31
C THR A 29 -21.71 12.78 -15.96
N PHE A 30 -21.15 11.67 -15.47
CA PHE A 30 -20.40 11.64 -14.23
C PHE A 30 -19.22 10.67 -14.33
N ARG A 31 -18.21 10.87 -13.48
CA ARG A 31 -17.01 10.04 -13.44
C ARG A 31 -17.16 8.96 -12.39
N VAL A 32 -16.94 7.70 -12.78
CA VAL A 32 -16.85 6.59 -11.84
C VAL A 32 -15.46 6.62 -11.23
N LYS A 33 -15.38 6.99 -9.95
CA LYS A 33 -14.14 6.82 -9.18
C LYS A 33 -13.81 5.33 -9.15
N LYS A 34 -12.57 4.96 -9.44
CA LYS A 34 -12.12 3.57 -9.22
C LYS A 34 -12.33 3.28 -7.73
N SER A 35 -13.23 2.37 -7.41
CA SER A 35 -13.34 1.82 -6.06
C SER A 35 -12.07 1.02 -5.79
N GLY A 36 -11.29 1.46 -4.79
CA GLY A 36 -10.18 0.70 -4.25
C GLY A 36 -8.84 0.91 -4.97
N ARG A 37 -8.05 1.88 -4.49
CA ARG A 37 -6.73 1.44 -4.03
C ARG A 37 -7.00 0.81 -2.67
N LYS A 38 -6.65 -0.47 -2.48
CA LYS A 38 -6.54 -1.01 -1.11
C LYS A 38 -5.66 -0.01 -0.36
N LYS A 39 -6.14 0.55 0.75
CA LYS A 39 -5.23 1.18 1.71
C LYS A 39 -4.34 0.03 2.15
N SER A 40 -3.13 -0.03 1.60
CA SER A 40 -2.11 -0.95 2.08
C SER A 40 -2.00 -0.75 3.58
N LYS A 41 -1.95 -1.82 4.37
CA LYS A 41 -1.79 -1.69 5.83
C LYS A 41 -0.56 -0.82 6.08
N LEU A 42 -0.54 0.00 7.14
CA LEU A 42 0.62 0.83 7.47
C LEU A 42 1.91 -0.01 7.52
N SER A 43 1.81 -1.26 7.97
CA SER A 43 2.88 -2.26 7.96
C SER A 43 3.43 -2.58 6.56
N GLU A 44 2.61 -2.53 5.51
CA GLU A 44 3.03 -2.68 4.11
C GLU A 44 3.72 -1.42 3.56
N MET A 45 3.59 -0.25 4.21
CA MET A 45 4.37 0.96 3.86
C MET A 45 5.80 0.91 4.41
N TYR A 46 6.02 0.24 5.56
CA TYR A 46 7.35 0.11 6.18
C TYR A 46 8.15 -1.10 5.68
N ILE A 47 7.49 -2.05 5.01
CA ILE A 47 8.17 -3.01 4.15
C ILE A 47 8.64 -2.21 2.93
N LEU A 48 9.96 -2.02 2.78
CA LEU A 48 10.54 -1.38 1.60
C LEU A 48 9.79 -1.88 0.36
N ASP A 49 9.32 -0.97 -0.49
CA ASP A 49 8.50 -1.40 -1.62
C ASP A 49 9.29 -2.40 -2.48
N ARG A 50 8.58 -3.29 -3.20
CA ARG A 50 9.22 -4.37 -4.01
C ARG A 50 10.31 -3.84 -4.96
N SER A 51 10.18 -2.61 -5.46
CA SER A 51 11.20 -2.00 -6.33
C SER A 51 12.45 -1.63 -5.54
N THR A 52 12.30 -1.17 -4.30
CA THR A 52 13.40 -0.87 -3.39
C THR A 52 14.14 -2.14 -2.96
N PHE A 53 13.44 -3.23 -2.65
CA PHE A 53 14.12 -4.54 -2.43
C PHE A 53 14.88 -5.02 -3.68
N ARG A 54 14.32 -4.84 -4.87
CA ARG A 54 15.01 -5.18 -6.13
C ARG A 54 16.27 -4.32 -6.34
N ARG A 55 16.21 -3.02 -6.05
CA ARG A 55 17.36 -2.10 -6.15
C ARG A 55 18.47 -2.48 -5.17
N ILE A 56 18.12 -2.74 -3.92
CA ILE A 56 19.09 -3.16 -2.90
C ILE A 56 19.70 -4.50 -3.29
N SER A 57 18.89 -5.49 -3.70
CA SER A 57 19.38 -6.81 -4.12
C SER A 57 20.37 -6.72 -5.28
N LYS A 58 20.11 -5.86 -6.28
CA LYS A 58 21.06 -5.60 -7.38
C LYS A 58 22.35 -4.94 -6.88
N LYS A 59 22.26 -3.97 -5.96
CA LYS A 59 23.41 -3.22 -5.44
C LYS A 59 24.30 -4.06 -4.53
N THR A 60 23.71 -4.85 -3.66
CA THR A 60 24.43 -5.59 -2.61
C THR A 60 24.69 -7.05 -2.97
N LYS A 61 24.12 -7.55 -4.09
CA LYS A 61 24.11 -8.98 -4.50
C LYS A 61 23.45 -9.94 -3.50
N TYR A 62 22.79 -9.43 -2.46
CA TYR A 62 22.05 -10.25 -1.51
C TYR A 62 20.59 -10.45 -1.95
N SER A 63 20.03 -11.62 -1.67
CA SER A 63 18.60 -11.87 -1.90
C SER A 63 17.73 -11.09 -0.90
N HIS A 64 16.54 -10.65 -1.32
CA HIS A 64 15.61 -9.94 -0.43
C HIS A 64 15.27 -10.75 0.83
N VAL A 65 15.16 -12.07 0.71
CA VAL A 65 14.95 -13.00 1.85
C VAL A 65 16.15 -12.98 2.79
N GLY A 66 17.38 -12.95 2.26
CA GLY A 66 18.60 -12.88 3.07
C GLY A 66 18.71 -11.58 3.85
N ILE A 67 18.36 -10.46 3.23
CA ILE A 67 18.33 -9.13 3.89
C ILE A 67 17.32 -9.13 5.03
N ILE A 68 16.11 -9.66 4.81
CA ILE A 68 15.05 -9.75 5.83
C ILE A 68 15.48 -10.66 6.99
N LYS A 69 16.06 -11.84 6.70
CA LYS A 69 16.56 -12.74 7.74
C LYS A 69 17.66 -12.11 8.59
N ASN A 70 18.60 -11.39 7.96
CA ASN A 70 19.67 -10.70 8.67
C ASN A 70 19.14 -9.53 9.51
N THR A 71 18.24 -8.71 8.97
CA THR A 71 17.61 -7.63 9.74
C THR A 71 16.79 -8.16 10.91
N ILE A 72 16.03 -9.24 10.76
CA ILE A 72 15.33 -9.88 11.88
C ILE A 72 16.33 -10.37 12.94
N LYS A 73 17.46 -10.97 12.53
CA LYS A 73 18.52 -11.44 13.44
C LYS A 73 19.20 -10.29 14.18
N GLU A 74 19.48 -9.19 13.49
CA GLU A 74 20.03 -7.96 14.08
C GLU A 74 19.03 -7.32 15.04
N MET A 75 17.74 -7.22 14.65
CA MET A 75 16.67 -6.70 15.50
C MET A 75 16.45 -7.54 16.76
N ALA A 76 16.62 -8.85 16.69
CA ALA A 76 16.55 -9.74 17.86
C ALA A 76 17.71 -9.51 18.85
N ASN A 77 18.83 -8.92 18.41
CA ASN A 77 19.95 -8.54 19.27
C ASN A 77 19.82 -7.13 19.87
N ILE A 78 18.98 -6.26 19.31
CA ILE A 78 18.69 -4.92 19.84
C ILE A 78 18.16 -4.94 21.29
N PRO A 79 17.21 -5.81 21.72
CA PRO A 79 16.77 -5.83 23.11
C PRO A 79 17.91 -6.14 24.09
N LYS A 80 18.85 -7.01 23.71
CA LYS A 80 20.05 -7.29 24.52
C LYS A 80 20.98 -6.08 24.60
N LEU A 81 21.15 -5.33 23.51
CA LEU A 81 21.94 -4.10 23.49
C LEU A 81 21.32 -3.00 24.37
N ILE A 82 19.99 -2.87 24.38
CA ILE A 82 19.27 -1.92 25.24
C ILE A 82 19.41 -2.30 26.73
N GLU A 83 19.38 -3.58 27.07
CA GLU A 83 19.62 -4.04 28.44
C GLU A 83 21.06 -3.79 28.89
N ILE A 84 22.03 -3.99 27.99
CA ILE A 84 23.44 -3.70 28.25
C ILE A 84 23.65 -2.20 28.45
N THR A 85 23.12 -1.34 27.57
CA THR A 85 23.27 0.11 27.73
C THR A 85 22.56 0.64 28.98
N LYS A 86 21.40 0.09 29.34
CA LYS A 86 20.76 0.39 30.64
C LYS A 86 21.66 0.03 31.82
N LYS A 87 22.33 -1.12 31.80
CA LYS A 87 23.28 -1.49 32.86
C LYS A 87 24.44 -0.51 32.97
N PHE A 88 24.97 -0.02 31.84
CA PHE A 88 26.06 0.95 31.81
C PHE A 88 25.64 2.40 32.13
N SER A 89 24.38 2.79 31.92
CA SER A 89 23.89 4.13 32.25
C SER A 89 23.56 4.34 33.74
N PHE A 90 23.64 3.29 34.55
CA PHE A 90 23.41 3.33 36.01
C PHE A 90 24.68 2.98 36.82
N SER A 91 25.88 3.09 36.24
CA SER A 91 27.17 2.96 36.95
C SER A 91 27.87 4.31 37.07
#